data_AF-A0A7J8QLX5-F1
#
_entry.id   AF-A0A7J8QLX5-F1
#
_cell.length_a   1.000
_cell.length_b   1.000
_cell.length_c   1.000
_cell.angle_alpha   90.00
_cell.angle_beta   90.00
_cell.angle_gamma   90.00
#
_symmetry.space_group_name_H-M   'P 1'
#
loop_
_entity.id
_entity.type
_entity.pdbx_description
1 polymer ?
#
loop_
_entity_poly.entity_id
_entity_poly.type
_entity_poly.pdbx_seq_one_letter_code
_entity_poly.pdbx_strand_id
1 'polypeptide(L)'
;YGLPFVSKNNLLVSTINGTGAGIETIYVLIFIFYAPQTEKARILGLFACVLTVFSAVALISLFALHGNGRKLFCGLAATIFSIIMYASPLSIMRLVIKTKSVEFMPFFLSLFVFLCGTSWFVYGLLGRDAFVAIPNGFGCGLGFMQLILYSIYRNNKRSGEAKKLTANGTVEMGAEKPHQEKPTNAKLPHLEHV
;
A
#
# COMPACT_ATOMS: atom_id res chain seq x y z
N TYR A 1 -2.12 14.67 19.27
CA TYR A 1 -1.13 15.74 19.05
C TYR A 1 -1.72 17.02 18.48
N GLY A 2 -2.48 16.96 17.37
CA GLY A 2 -2.99 18.16 16.67
C GLY A 2 -4.06 18.99 17.39
N LEU A 3 -4.62 18.51 18.51
CA LEU A 3 -5.68 19.21 19.24
C LEU A 3 -5.15 20.54 19.84
N PRO A 4 -5.92 21.65 19.81
CA PRO A 4 -5.45 22.99 20.21
C PRO A 4 -4.92 23.08 21.64
N PHE A 5 -5.47 22.29 22.57
CA PHE A 5 -4.99 22.26 23.96
C PHE A 5 -3.65 21.51 24.10
N VAL A 6 -3.28 20.64 23.16
CA VAL A 6 -1.98 19.94 23.12
C VAL A 6 -0.96 20.72 22.28
N SER A 7 -1.33 21.11 21.06
CA SER A 7 -0.53 21.95 20.17
C SER A 7 -1.39 22.98 19.44
N LYS A 8 -1.13 24.26 19.70
CA LYS A 8 -1.98 25.38 19.29
C LYS A 8 -2.10 25.55 17.76
N ASN A 9 -1.03 25.26 17.01
CA ASN A 9 -0.95 25.58 15.58
C ASN A 9 -1.09 24.35 14.68
N ASN A 10 -1.60 23.22 15.20
CA ASN A 10 -1.66 21.95 14.46
C ASN A 10 -3.09 21.49 14.14
N LEU A 11 -4.01 22.44 13.97
CA LEU A 11 -5.41 22.13 13.69
C LEU A 11 -5.57 21.29 12.41
N LEU A 12 -4.79 21.57 11.35
CA LEU A 12 -4.80 20.79 10.11
C LEU A 12 -4.42 19.32 10.35
N VAL A 13 -3.48 19.05 11.27
CA VAL A 13 -3.14 17.69 11.66
C VAL A 13 -4.34 17.03 12.34
N SER A 14 -5.09 17.78 13.16
CA SER A 14 -6.30 17.26 13.81
C SER A 14 -7.41 16.94 12.81
N THR A 15 -7.64 17.80 11.82
CA THR A 15 -8.71 17.59 10.84
C THR A 15 -8.43 16.36 9.98
N ILE A 16 -7.22 16.23 9.42
CA ILE A 16 -6.90 15.10 8.55
C ILE A 16 -6.90 13.76 9.31
N ASN A 17 -6.36 13.73 10.54
CA ASN A 17 -6.33 12.51 11.34
C ASN A 17 -7.72 12.17 11.87
N GLY A 18 -8.56 13.17 12.19
CA GLY A 18 -9.95 12.96 12.56
C GLY A 18 -10.78 12.36 11.42
N THR A 19 -10.63 12.91 10.20
CA THR A 19 -11.26 12.34 9.01
C THR A 19 -10.75 10.92 8.73
N GLY A 20 -9.43 10.71 8.83
CA GLY A 20 -8.80 9.39 8.68
C GLY A 20 -9.35 8.37 9.67
N ALA A 21 -9.43 8.72 10.95
CA ALA A 21 -10.00 7.85 11.99
C ALA A 21 -11.47 7.50 11.71
N GLY A 22 -12.27 8.44 11.19
CA GLY A 22 -13.64 8.16 10.76
C GLY A 22 -13.70 7.14 9.62
N ILE A 23 -12.88 7.32 8.60
CA ILE A 23 -12.76 6.40 7.45
C ILE A 23 -12.28 5.01 7.93
N GLU A 24 -11.24 4.95 8.76
CA GLU A 24 -10.69 3.72 9.33
C GLU A 24 -11.72 2.99 10.19
N THR A 25 -12.53 3.72 10.96
CA THR A 25 -13.61 3.13 11.76
C THR A 25 -14.63 2.43 10.85
N ILE A 26 -15.02 3.06 9.73
CA ILE A 26 -15.91 2.45 8.74
C ILE A 26 -15.29 1.18 8.17
N TYR A 27 -14.00 1.20 7.80
CA TYR A 27 -13.29 0.01 7.30
C TYR A 27 -13.27 -1.13 8.32
N VAL A 28 -12.96 -0.84 9.59
CA VAL A 28 -12.93 -1.83 10.66
C VAL A 28 -14.33 -2.41 10.90
N LEU A 29 -15.39 -1.59 10.88
CA LEU A 29 -16.76 -2.06 11.04
C LEU A 29 -17.15 -3.02 9.91
N ILE A 30 -16.90 -2.63 8.66
CA ILE A 30 -17.15 -3.51 7.50
C ILE A 30 -16.40 -4.83 7.68
N PHE A 31 -15.12 -4.80 8.06
CA PHE A 31 -14.34 -6.00 8.31
C PHE A 31 -14.97 -6.88 9.40
N ILE A 32 -15.36 -6.30 10.54
CA ILE A 32 -16.00 -7.05 11.64
C ILE A 32 -17.34 -7.66 11.22
N PHE A 33 -18.11 -7.01 10.34
CA PHE A 33 -19.36 -7.59 9.84
C PHE A 33 -19.09 -8.81 8.94
N TYR A 34 -18.18 -8.69 7.97
CA TYR A 34 -18.03 -9.68 6.90
C TYR A 34 -16.95 -10.74 7.10
N ALA A 35 -15.99 -10.55 8.02
CA ALA A 35 -14.88 -11.50 8.18
C ALA A 35 -15.31 -12.87 8.76
N PRO A 36 -14.50 -13.94 8.66
CA PRO A 36 -14.71 -15.18 9.40
C PRO A 36 -14.49 -14.99 10.92
N GLN A 37 -15.23 -15.71 11.77
CA GLN A 37 -15.20 -15.53 13.23
C GLN A 37 -13.79 -15.68 13.86
N THR A 38 -12.94 -16.54 13.29
CA THR A 38 -11.55 -16.73 13.74
C THR A 38 -10.70 -15.48 13.54
N GLU A 39 -10.81 -14.83 12.38
CA GLU A 39 -10.07 -13.59 12.09
C GLU A 39 -10.67 -12.38 12.82
N LYS A 40 -12.00 -12.36 13.00
CA LYS A 40 -12.69 -11.31 13.77
C LYS A 40 -12.12 -11.19 15.18
N ALA A 41 -12.00 -12.31 15.91
CA ALA A 41 -11.51 -12.30 17.29
C ALA A 41 -10.08 -11.73 17.37
N ARG A 42 -9.19 -12.10 16.45
CA ARG A 42 -7.81 -11.60 16.40
C ARG A 42 -7.76 -10.10 16.13
N ILE A 43 -8.50 -9.63 15.12
CA ILE A 43 -8.52 -8.20 14.77
C ILE A 43 -9.20 -7.37 15.86
N LEU A 44 -10.26 -7.87 16.49
CA LEU A 44 -10.93 -7.18 17.60
C LEU A 44 -10.00 -7.08 18.82
N GLY A 45 -9.23 -8.13 19.12
CA GLY A 45 -8.20 -8.11 20.17
C GLY A 45 -7.10 -7.08 19.88
N LEU A 46 -6.59 -7.01 18.65
CA LEU A 46 -5.63 -6.00 18.24
C LEU A 46 -6.20 -4.58 18.33
N PHE A 47 -7.45 -4.39 17.88
CA PHE A 47 -8.14 -3.10 17.95
C PHE A 47 -8.33 -2.64 19.40
N ALA A 48 -8.78 -3.54 20.29
CA ALA A 48 -8.90 -3.27 21.71
C ALA A 48 -7.55 -2.92 22.37
N CYS A 49 -6.47 -3.61 21.98
CA CYS A 49 -5.10 -3.29 22.42
C CYS A 49 -4.70 -1.87 22.00
N VAL A 50 -4.88 -1.51 20.73
CA VAL A 50 -4.59 -0.16 20.22
C VAL A 50 -5.41 0.90 20.94
N LEU A 51 -6.71 0.68 21.15
CA LEU A 51 -7.57 1.60 21.89
C LEU A 51 -7.14 1.75 23.35
N THR A 52 -6.66 0.67 23.98
CA THR A 52 -6.13 0.70 25.35
C THR A 52 -4.88 1.56 25.43
N VAL A 53 -3.91 1.36 24.53
CA VAL A 53 -2.69 2.16 24.47
C VAL A 53 -3.01 3.63 24.18
N PHE A 54 -3.89 3.89 23.21
CA PHE A 54 -4.33 5.25 22.88
C PHE A 54 -5.00 5.93 24.09
N SER A 55 -5.90 5.24 24.76
CA SER A 55 -6.60 5.75 25.95
C SER A 55 -5.62 6.04 27.08
N ALA A 56 -4.64 5.16 27.33
CA ALA A 56 -3.60 5.39 28.33
C ALA A 56 -2.78 6.65 28.02
N VAL A 57 -2.32 6.82 26.78
CA VAL A 57 -1.59 8.02 26.33
C VAL A 57 -2.45 9.27 26.50
N ALA A 58 -3.74 9.21 26.13
CA ALA A 58 -4.66 10.33 26.26
C ALA A 58 -4.91 10.72 27.72
N LEU A 59 -5.17 9.74 28.60
CA LEU A 59 -5.42 9.98 30.02
C LEU A 59 -4.17 10.53 30.73
N ILE A 60 -2.98 9.97 30.49
CA ILE A 60 -1.72 10.50 31.02
C ILE A 60 -1.52 11.95 30.56
N SER A 61 -1.73 12.22 29.27
CA SER A 61 -1.63 13.57 28.71
C SER A 61 -2.61 14.55 29.37
N LEU A 62 -3.84 14.13 29.68
CA LEU A 62 -4.88 15.00 30.22
C LEU A 62 -4.72 15.26 31.71
N PHE A 63 -4.39 14.24 32.50
CA PHE A 63 -4.42 14.31 33.96
C PHE A 63 -3.03 14.50 34.59
N ALA A 64 -1.96 14.00 33.97
CA ALA A 64 -0.63 14.03 34.55
C ALA A 64 0.27 15.14 33.97
N LEU A 65 -0.03 15.67 32.79
CA LEU A 65 0.85 16.59 32.06
C LEU A 65 0.19 17.92 31.71
N HIS A 66 0.96 18.99 31.82
CA HIS A 66 0.50 20.35 31.55
C HIS A 66 1.47 21.09 30.61
N GLY A 67 0.95 22.08 29.87
CA GLY A 67 1.74 22.98 29.03
C GLY A 67 2.69 22.25 28.07
N ASN A 68 3.99 22.59 28.15
CA ASN A 68 5.02 22.06 27.26
C ASN A 68 5.27 20.55 27.44
N GLY A 69 5.16 20.03 28.66
CA GLY A 69 5.36 18.59 28.93
C GLY A 69 4.34 17.73 28.18
N ARG A 70 3.07 18.17 28.15
CA ARG A 70 2.01 17.52 27.37
C ARG A 70 2.30 17.53 25.88
N LYS A 71 2.75 18.67 25.34
CA LYS A 71 3.11 18.80 23.91
C LYS A 71 4.23 17.84 23.54
N LEU A 72 5.31 17.78 24.32
CA LEU A 72 6.44 16.89 24.09
C LEU A 72 6.03 15.42 24.15
N PHE A 73 5.29 15.01 25.19
CA PHE A 73 4.84 13.64 25.36
C PHE A 73 3.95 13.17 24.20
N CYS A 74 2.91 13.94 23.85
CA CYS A 74 2.03 13.59 22.74
C CYS A 74 2.74 13.65 21.39
N GLY A 75 3.69 14.59 21.21
CA GLY A 75 4.48 14.73 19.99
C GLY A 75 5.40 13.54 19.76
N LEU A 76 6.10 13.10 20.81
CA LEU A 76 6.95 11.90 20.78
C LEU A 76 6.13 10.65 20.48
N ALA A 77 5.02 10.44 21.21
CA ALA A 77 4.14 9.29 20.97
C ALA A 77 3.64 9.28 19.51
N ALA A 78 3.12 10.41 19.02
CA ALA A 78 2.65 10.52 17.64
C ALA A 78 3.76 10.22 16.63
N THR A 79 4.97 10.76 16.85
CA THR A 79 6.12 10.53 15.96
C THR A 79 6.51 9.05 15.91
N ILE A 80 6.59 8.39 17.07
CA ILE A 80 6.95 6.97 17.16
C ILE A 80 5.93 6.11 16.42
N PHE A 81 4.63 6.31 16.67
CA PHE A 81 3.58 5.55 15.98
C PHE A 81 3.59 5.80 14.47
N SER A 82 3.77 7.04 14.03
CA SER A 82 3.89 7.37 12.60
C SER A 82 5.10 6.68 11.94
N ILE A 83 6.25 6.62 12.62
CA ILE A 83 7.43 5.93 12.09
C ILE A 83 7.18 4.42 11.97
N ILE A 84 6.56 3.81 12.97
CA ILE A 84 6.21 2.37 12.95
C ILE A 84 5.29 2.04 11.77
N MET A 85 4.33 2.91 11.45
CA MET A 85 3.42 2.71 10.31
C MET A 85 4.15 2.59 8.96
N TYR A 86 5.33 3.19 8.82
CA TYR A 86 6.14 3.05 7.60
C TYR A 86 6.71 1.64 7.37
N ALA A 87 6.60 0.73 8.32
CA ALA A 87 6.90 -0.69 8.10
C ALA A 87 6.04 -1.28 6.96
N SER A 88 4.80 -0.83 6.79
CA SER A 88 3.89 -1.29 5.73
C SER A 88 4.40 -0.96 4.32
N PRO A 89 4.64 0.31 3.93
CA PRO A 89 5.16 0.62 2.60
C PRO A 89 6.55 0.00 2.36
N LEU A 90 7.38 -0.15 3.38
CA LEU A 90 8.68 -0.82 3.27
C LEU A 90 8.52 -2.31 2.93
N SER A 91 7.52 -2.99 3.51
CA SER A 91 7.17 -4.37 3.15
C SER A 91 6.75 -4.50 1.69
N ILE A 92 5.93 -3.57 1.19
CA ILE A 92 5.53 -3.55 -0.22
C ILE A 92 6.73 -3.30 -1.15
N MET A 93 7.65 -2.41 -0.78
CA MET A 93 8.89 -2.21 -1.56
C MET A 93 9.73 -3.49 -1.63
N ARG A 94 9.87 -4.22 -0.52
CA ARG A 94 10.54 -5.53 -0.50
C ARG A 94 9.84 -6.54 -1.41
N LEU A 95 8.50 -6.54 -1.40
CA LEU A 95 7.70 -7.39 -2.28
C LEU A 95 7.97 -7.09 -3.75
N VAL A 96 7.95 -5.82 -4.16
CA VAL A 96 8.26 -5.39 -5.53
C VAL A 96 9.66 -5.83 -5.98
N ILE A 97 10.66 -5.70 -5.10
CA ILE A 97 12.04 -6.12 -5.41
C ILE A 97 12.13 -7.63 -5.60
N LYS A 98 11.42 -8.41 -4.77
CA LYS A 98 11.42 -9.88 -4.81
C LYS A 98 10.64 -10.42 -6.00
N THR A 99 9.45 -9.89 -6.26
CA THR A 99 8.57 -10.35 -7.35
C THR A 99 8.91 -9.74 -8.70
N LYS A 100 9.77 -8.70 -8.72
CA LYS A 100 10.11 -7.93 -9.91
C LYS A 100 8.86 -7.32 -10.59
N SER A 101 7.77 -7.16 -9.84
CA SER A 101 6.47 -6.70 -10.32
C SER A 101 5.93 -5.56 -9.45
N VAL A 102 5.30 -4.57 -10.09
CA VAL A 102 4.70 -3.38 -9.45
C VAL A 102 3.20 -3.53 -9.20
N GLU A 103 2.67 -4.75 -9.26
CA GLU A 103 1.23 -5.03 -9.13
C GLU A 103 0.63 -4.50 -7.82
N PHE A 104 1.36 -4.65 -6.70
CA PHE A 104 0.94 -4.18 -5.38
C PHE A 104 1.34 -2.72 -5.09
N MET A 105 1.94 -2.02 -6.07
CA MET A 105 2.43 -0.65 -5.92
C MET A 105 2.04 0.19 -7.17
N PRO A 106 0.77 0.62 -7.28
CA PRO A 106 0.34 1.43 -8.41
C PRO A 106 0.94 2.84 -8.35
N PHE A 107 1.29 3.39 -9.52
CA PHE A 107 1.97 4.69 -9.67
C PHE A 107 1.29 5.83 -8.90
N PHE A 108 -0.02 6.00 -9.10
CA PHE A 108 -0.75 7.11 -8.49
C PHE A 108 -0.74 7.06 -6.97
N LEU A 109 -0.80 5.85 -6.39
CA LEU A 109 -0.71 5.68 -4.94
C LEU A 109 0.66 6.15 -4.43
N SER A 110 1.75 5.73 -5.07
CA SER A 110 3.10 6.19 -4.72
C SER A 110 3.29 7.70 -4.91
N LEU A 111 2.73 8.26 -5.98
CA LEU A 111 2.80 9.70 -6.25
C LEU A 111 2.06 10.51 -5.18
N PHE A 112 0.83 10.13 -4.84
CA PHE A 112 0.06 10.84 -3.81
C PHE A 112 0.66 10.66 -2.42
N VAL A 113 1.25 9.50 -2.10
CA VAL A 113 2.00 9.32 -0.84
C VAL A 113 3.21 10.25 -0.79
N PHE A 114 3.98 10.36 -1.88
CA PHE A 114 5.12 11.28 -1.97
C PHE A 114 4.70 12.75 -1.82
N LEU A 115 3.67 13.18 -2.57
CA LEU A 115 3.17 14.56 -2.51
C LEU A 115 2.58 14.90 -1.13
N CYS A 116 1.83 13.97 -0.54
CA CYS A 116 1.27 14.12 0.80
C CYS A 116 2.39 14.22 1.85
N GLY A 117 3.35 13.30 1.83
CA GLY A 117 4.51 13.31 2.73
C GLY A 117 5.33 14.59 2.58
N THR A 118 5.58 15.04 1.35
CA THR A 118 6.28 16.30 1.06
C THR A 118 5.52 17.51 1.62
N SER A 119 4.20 17.57 1.40
CA SER A 119 3.36 18.67 1.88
C SER A 119 3.39 18.77 3.40
N TRP A 120 3.25 17.64 4.10
CA TRP A 120 3.33 17.61 5.57
C TRP A 120 4.74 17.86 6.10
N PHE A 121 5.77 17.43 5.38
CA PHE A 121 7.15 17.73 5.74
C PHE A 121 7.41 19.23 5.68
N VAL A 122 7.03 19.89 4.57
CA VAL A 122 7.13 21.34 4.41
C VAL A 122 6.29 22.06 5.47
N TYR A 123 5.05 21.62 5.72
CA TYR A 123 4.21 22.16 6.79
C TYR A 123 4.90 22.10 8.16
N GLY A 124 5.51 20.96 8.51
CA GLY A 124 6.27 20.80 9.75
C GLY A 124 7.48 21.72 9.82
N LEU A 125 8.23 21.89 8.72
CA LEU A 125 9.37 22.80 8.68
C LEU A 125 8.95 24.28 8.85
N LEU A 126 7.89 24.72 8.15
CA LEU A 126 7.34 26.07 8.27
C LEU A 126 6.83 26.35 9.68
N GLY A 127 6.17 25.37 10.30
CA GLY A 127 5.70 25.44 11.68
C GLY A 127 6.80 25.27 12.74
N ARG A 128 8.05 25.02 12.33
CA ARG A 128 9.18 24.62 13.21
C ARG A 128 8.79 23.49 14.18
N ASP A 129 8.03 22.54 13.66
CA ASP A 129 7.47 21.42 14.41
C ASP A 129 8.14 20.11 14.00
N ALA A 130 9.16 19.71 14.77
CA ALA A 130 9.89 18.47 14.54
C ALA A 130 8.99 17.22 14.61
N PHE A 131 7.92 17.24 15.41
CA PHE A 131 7.01 16.09 15.55
C PHE A 131 6.16 15.86 14.31
N VAL A 132 5.96 16.89 13.49
CA VAL A 132 5.32 16.75 12.17
C VAL A 132 6.36 16.55 11.08
N ALA A 133 7.46 17.31 11.12
CA ALA A 133 8.49 17.24 10.09
C ALA A 133 9.18 15.88 10.03
N ILE A 134 9.68 15.34 11.15
CA ILE A 134 10.48 14.11 11.16
C ILE A 134 9.73 12.92 10.51
N PRO A 135 8.53 12.51 11.00
CA PRO A 135 7.86 11.35 10.43
C PRO A 135 7.49 11.59 8.96
N ASN A 136 6.98 12.77 8.60
CA ASN A 136 6.61 13.05 7.21
C ASN A 136 7.83 13.16 6.28
N GLY A 137 9.00 13.50 6.79
CA GLY A 137 10.27 13.41 6.07
C GLY A 137 10.60 11.96 5.70
N PHE A 138 10.44 11.00 6.64
CA PHE A 138 10.54 9.57 6.33
C PHE A 138 9.50 9.15 5.29
N GLY A 139 8.25 9.60 5.42
CA GLY A 139 7.19 9.33 4.45
C GLY A 139 7.49 9.86 3.04
N CYS A 140 8.02 11.08 2.96
CA CYS A 140 8.50 11.70 1.72
C CYS A 140 9.61 10.86 1.09
N GLY A 141 10.64 10.52 1.86
CA GLY A 141 11.76 9.68 1.39
C GLY A 141 11.28 8.32 0.88
N LEU A 142 10.40 7.64 1.62
CA LEU A 142 9.85 6.34 1.21
C LEU A 142 8.96 6.47 -0.04
N GLY A 143 8.11 7.48 -0.12
CA GLY A 143 7.29 7.75 -1.31
C GLY A 143 8.15 8.00 -2.55
N PHE A 144 9.24 8.74 -2.40
CA PHE A 144 10.21 8.94 -3.48
C PHE A 144 10.88 7.63 -3.91
N MET A 145 11.28 6.79 -2.95
CA MET A 145 11.83 5.47 -3.26
C MET A 145 10.81 4.56 -3.95
N GLN A 146 9.53 4.61 -3.57
CA GLN A 146 8.45 3.89 -4.26
C GLN A 146 8.34 4.31 -5.74
N LEU A 147 8.44 5.61 -6.04
CA LEU A 147 8.41 6.11 -7.42
C LEU A 147 9.61 5.63 -8.25
N ILE A 148 10.81 5.58 -7.65
CA ILE A 148 12.01 5.01 -8.28
C ILE A 148 11.81 3.52 -8.59
N LEU A 149 11.39 2.74 -7.59
CA LEU A 149 11.14 1.30 -7.76
C LEU A 149 10.10 1.03 -8.84
N TYR A 150 9.00 1.81 -8.84
CA TYR A 150 7.97 1.70 -9.86
C TYR A 150 8.55 1.89 -11.26
N SER A 151 9.36 2.94 -11.47
CA SER A 151 9.97 3.26 -12.76
C SER A 151 10.90 2.16 -13.26
N ILE A 152 11.73 1.59 -12.38
CA ILE A 152 12.66 0.50 -12.72
C ILE A 152 11.90 -0.78 -13.09
N TYR A 153 10.97 -1.22 -12.24
CA TYR A 153 10.34 -2.52 -12.39
C TYR A 153 9.20 -2.55 -13.42
N ARG A 154 8.53 -1.42 -13.67
CA ARG A 154 7.57 -1.29 -14.78
C ARG A 154 8.25 -1.51 -16.14
N ASN A 155 9.44 -0.94 -16.32
CA ASN A 155 10.18 -1.07 -17.58
C ASN A 155 10.75 -2.47 -17.78
N ASN A 156 11.19 -3.13 -16.71
CA ASN A 156 11.66 -4.51 -16.78
C ASN A 156 10.54 -5.49 -17.19
N LYS A 157 9.30 -5.30 -16.71
CA LYS A 157 8.15 -6.10 -17.16
C LYS A 157 7.90 -5.95 -18.66
N ARG A 158 7.88 -4.71 -19.17
CA ARG A 158 7.71 -4.43 -20.61
C ARG A 158 8.82 -5.03 -21.47
N SER A 159 10.08 -4.93 -21.02
CA SER A 159 11.22 -5.49 -21.74
C SER A 159 11.23 -7.03 -21.74
N GLY A 160 10.82 -7.66 -20.63
CA GLY A 160 10.67 -9.11 -20.52
C GLY A 160 9.52 -9.67 -21.36
N GLU A 161 8.37 -8.99 -21.40
CA GLU A 161 7.23 -9.36 -22.25
C GLU A 161 7.56 -9.20 -23.74
N ALA A 162 8.23 -8.11 -24.12
CA ALA A 162 8.69 -7.90 -25.50
C ALA A 162 9.66 -9.00 -25.94
N LYS A 163 10.62 -9.40 -25.09
CA LYS A 163 11.54 -10.52 -25.39
C LYS A 163 10.84 -11.86 -25.52
N LYS A 164 9.83 -12.15 -24.67
CA LYS A 164 9.03 -13.39 -24.78
C LYS A 164 8.20 -13.43 -26.05
N LEU A 165 7.56 -12.33 -26.44
CA LEU A 165 6.79 -12.26 -27.69
C LEU A 165 7.70 -12.48 -28.91
N THR A 166 8.87 -11.86 -28.95
CA THR A 166 9.82 -12.05 -30.06
C THR A 166 10.33 -13.48 -30.10
N ALA A 167 10.63 -14.11 -28.96
CA ALA A 167 11.11 -15.49 -28.91
C ALA A 167 10.04 -16.49 -29.39
N ASN A 168 8.79 -16.32 -28.97
CA ASN A 168 7.69 -17.19 -29.40
C ASN A 168 7.37 -17.00 -30.89
N GLY A 169 7.36 -15.75 -31.39
CA GLY A 169 7.12 -15.47 -32.81
C GLY A 169 8.22 -15.99 -33.74
N THR A 170 9.49 -16.05 -33.29
CA THR A 170 10.57 -16.67 -34.06
C THR A 170 10.52 -18.20 -34.08
N VAL A 171 9.90 -18.84 -33.09
CA VAL A 171 9.78 -20.31 -33.05
C VAL A 171 8.62 -20.79 -33.94
N GLU A 172 7.53 -20.03 -34.06
CA GLU A 172 6.40 -20.36 -34.95
C GLU A 172 6.73 -20.23 -36.44
N MET A 173 7.55 -19.26 -36.85
CA MET A 173 7.97 -19.12 -38.26
C MET A 173 8.99 -20.17 -38.73
N GLY A 174 9.48 -21.05 -37.84
CA GLY A 174 10.46 -22.09 -38.15
C GLY A 174 9.87 -23.49 -38.39
N ALA A 175 8.56 -23.67 -38.30
CA ALA A 175 7.93 -24.99 -38.27
C ALA A 175 6.75 -25.16 -39.26
N GLU A 176 6.88 -24.70 -40.51
CA GLU A 176 6.02 -25.21 -41.59
C GLU A 176 6.63 -26.48 -42.18
N LYS A 177 6.08 -27.65 -41.81
CA LYS A 177 6.24 -28.89 -42.57
C LYS A 177 5.18 -28.94 -43.67
N PRO A 178 5.52 -29.31 -44.92
CA PRO A 178 4.54 -29.39 -45.99
C PRO A 178 3.61 -30.61 -45.77
N HIS A 179 2.31 -30.34 -45.68
CA HIS A 179 1.27 -31.37 -45.70
C HIS A 179 1.23 -32.06 -47.07
N GLN A 180 1.58 -33.35 -47.12
CA GLN A 180 1.21 -34.23 -48.23
C GLN A 180 -0.15 -34.87 -47.93
N GLU A 181 -1.14 -34.59 -48.79
CA GLU A 181 -2.43 -35.28 -48.84
C GLU A 181 -2.26 -36.77 -49.20
N LYS A 182 -3.01 -37.64 -48.53
CA LYS A 182 -3.26 -39.03 -48.97
C LYS A 182 -4.74 -39.15 -49.38
N PRO A 183 -5.06 -39.80 -50.51
CA PRO A 183 -6.44 -39.94 -50.94
C PRO A 183 -7.17 -41.03 -50.16
N THR A 184 -8.40 -40.72 -49.77
CA THR A 184 -9.34 -41.55 -49.02
C THR A 184 -9.93 -42.65 -49.90
N ASN A 185 -9.78 -43.91 -49.48
CA ASN A 185 -10.40 -45.07 -50.12
C ASN A 185 -11.80 -45.29 -49.49
N ALA A 186 -12.87 -45.00 -50.23
CA ALA A 186 -14.25 -45.21 -49.77
C ALA A 186 -14.74 -46.62 -50.15
N LYS A 187 -15.24 -47.35 -49.15
CA LYS A 187 -15.87 -48.67 -49.25
C LYS A 187 -17.26 -48.57 -49.88
N LEU A 188 -17.57 -49.46 -50.82
CA LEU A 188 -18.93 -49.89 -51.17
C LEU A 188 -19.38 -50.95 -50.14
N PRO A 189 -20.69 -51.10 -49.83
CA PRO A 189 -21.46 -52.15 -50.52
C PRO A 189 -22.99 -51.94 -50.64
N HIS A 190 -23.57 -52.81 -51.49
CA HIS A 190 -24.98 -53.26 -51.60
C HIS A 190 -26.02 -52.35 -52.29
N LEU A 191 -27.02 -52.84 -53.05
CA LEU A 191 -27.27 -54.06 -53.86
C LEU A 191 -28.67 -53.84 -54.48
N GLU A 192 -28.86 -54.01 -55.79
CA GLU A 192 -30.16 -54.35 -56.40
C GLU A 192 -29.90 -54.97 -57.78
N HIS A 193 -30.31 -56.23 -57.99
CA HIS A 193 -31.04 -56.72 -59.17
C HIS A 193 -31.29 -58.24 -59.08
N VAL A 194 -32.58 -58.57 -59.11
CA VAL A 194 -33.26 -59.82 -59.49
C VAL A 194 -33.20 -61.01 -58.53
#